data_AF-A0AAN9E7N2-F1
#
_entry.id   AF-A0AAN9E7N2-F1
#
_cell.length_a   1.000
_cell.length_b   1.000
_cell.length_c   1.000
_cell.angle_alpha   90.00
_cell.angle_beta   90.00
_cell.angle_gamma   90.00
#
_symmetry.space_group_name_H-M   'P 1'
#
loop_
_entity.id
_entity.type
_entity.pdbx_description
1 polymer ?
#
loop_
_entity_poly.entity_id
_entity_poly.type
_entity_poly.pdbx_seq_one_letter_code
_entity_poly.pdbx_strand_id
1 'polypeptide(L)'
;MKTSYTYIVSHLLLMLIFSAGLGSNFVVRGRAHGVRIPEHWCQKLIHSSNCKLQKCFQECSKEPYGIGECKDSTCFCTYYCRDPPT
;
A
#
# COMPACT_ATOMS: atom_id res chain seq x y z
N MET A 1 42.86 1.10 -20.84
CA MET A 1 42.48 1.23 -19.41
C MET A 1 41.37 2.26 -19.15
N LYS A 2 41.37 3.46 -19.78
CA LYS A 2 40.37 4.52 -19.50
C LYS A 2 38.93 4.18 -19.95
N THR A 3 38.77 3.54 -21.10
CA THR A 3 37.47 3.15 -21.68
C THR A 3 36.75 2.04 -20.91
N SER A 4 37.52 1.15 -20.25
CA SER A 4 36.95 0.10 -19.41
C SER A 4 36.40 0.66 -18.11
N TYR A 5 37.07 1.66 -17.52
CA TYR A 5 36.63 2.28 -16.28
C TYR A 5 35.32 3.07 -16.47
N THR A 6 35.20 3.82 -17.56
CA THR A 6 33.96 4.55 -17.90
C THR A 6 32.77 3.61 -18.13
N TYR A 7 33.01 2.43 -18.71
CA TYR A 7 31.97 1.42 -18.92
C TYR A 7 31.49 0.81 -17.59
N ILE A 8 32.43 0.50 -16.69
CA ILE A 8 32.13 -0.01 -15.34
C ILE A 8 31.32 1.01 -14.55
N VAL A 9 31.71 2.28 -14.57
CA VAL A 9 30.99 3.36 -13.86
C VAL A 9 29.59 3.57 -14.45
N SER A 10 29.44 3.53 -15.77
CA SER A 10 28.13 3.64 -16.44
C SER A 10 27.17 2.51 -16.04
N HIS A 11 27.67 1.28 -15.96
CA HIS A 11 26.85 0.13 -15.54
C HIS A 11 26.47 0.18 -14.07
N LEU A 12 27.40 0.59 -13.20
CA LEU A 12 27.12 0.79 -11.78
C LEU A 12 26.02 1.85 -11.55
N LEU A 13 26.08 2.96 -12.31
CA LEU A 13 25.03 3.99 -12.28
C LEU A 13 23.68 3.46 -12.74
N LEU A 14 23.64 2.66 -13.81
CA LEU A 14 22.41 2.04 -14.29
C LEU A 14 21.78 1.17 -13.20
N MET A 15 22.58 0.29 -12.57
CA MET A 15 22.13 -0.61 -11.51
C MET A 15 21.59 0.16 -10.29
N LEU A 16 22.21 1.28 -9.91
CA LEU A 16 21.73 2.13 -8.82
C LEU A 16 20.35 2.73 -9.13
N ILE A 17 20.13 3.21 -10.35
CA ILE A 17 18.83 3.76 -10.78
C ILE A 17 17.74 2.67 -10.74
N PHE A 18 18.05 1.44 -11.18
CA PHE A 18 17.12 0.31 -11.10
C PHE A 18 16.78 -0.09 -9.66
N SER A 19 17.76 -0.05 -8.74
CA SER A 19 17.50 -0.32 -7.32
C SER A 19 16.67 0.76 -6.62
N ALA A 20 16.83 2.04 -7.01
CA ALA A 20 16.01 3.13 -6.48
C ALA A 20 14.56 3.11 -7.01
N GLY A 21 14.34 2.64 -8.24
CA GLY A 21 13.00 2.54 -8.86
C GLY A 21 12.12 1.42 -8.30
N LEU A 22 12.72 0.40 -7.69
CA LEU A 22 12.00 -0.72 -7.05
C LEU A 22 11.65 -0.48 -5.57
N GLY A 23 11.91 0.72 -5.04
CA GLY A 23 11.47 1.15 -3.71
C GLY A 23 10.02 1.64 -3.69
N SER A 24 9.11 1.00 -4.43
CA SER A 24 7.68 1.27 -4.26
C SER A 24 7.22 0.60 -2.98
N ASN A 25 6.77 1.41 -2.03
CA ASN A 25 6.23 1.08 -0.71
C ASN A 25 4.97 0.18 -0.78
N PHE A 26 5.05 -0.97 -1.45
CA PHE A 26 4.02 -2.00 -1.36
C PHE A 26 4.24 -2.75 -0.05
N VAL A 27 3.91 -2.08 1.05
CA VAL A 27 3.63 -2.77 2.30
C VAL A 27 2.37 -3.57 2.03
N VAL A 28 2.54 -4.81 1.55
CA VAL A 28 1.52 -5.83 1.75
C VAL A 28 1.48 -6.02 3.25
N ARG A 29 0.59 -5.28 3.93
CA ARG A 29 0.18 -5.67 5.27
C ARG A 29 -0.52 -7.00 5.06
N GLY A 30 0.24 -8.09 5.19
CA GLY A 30 -0.28 -9.44 5.17
C GLY A 30 -1.49 -9.47 6.08
N ARG A 31 -2.61 -9.96 5.55
CA ARG A 31 -3.86 -10.08 6.28
C ARG A 31 -3.57 -11.01 7.45
N ALA A 32 -3.20 -10.45 8.60
CA ALA A 32 -3.08 -11.22 9.82
C ALA A 32 -4.47 -11.80 10.05
N HIS A 33 -4.62 -13.11 9.88
CA HIS A 33 -5.85 -13.83 10.10
C HIS A 33 -6.12 -13.92 11.60
N GLY A 34 -6.21 -12.78 12.27
CA GLY A 34 -6.83 -12.67 13.59
C GLY A 34 -8.33 -12.86 13.44
N VAL A 35 -8.96 -13.44 14.45
CA VAL A 35 -10.42 -13.53 14.52
C VAL A 35 -10.97 -12.10 14.48
N ARG A 36 -11.69 -11.77 13.41
CA ARG A 36 -12.40 -10.49 13.30
C ARG A 36 -13.66 -10.62 14.13
N ILE A 37 -13.75 -9.84 15.21
CA ILE A 37 -14.96 -9.75 16.04
C ILE A 37 -15.97 -8.85 15.29
N PRO A 38 -17.02 -9.40 14.65
CA PRO A 38 -17.81 -8.67 13.65
C PRO A 38 -18.36 -7.32 14.14
N GLU A 39 -18.76 -7.24 15.41
CA GLU A 39 -19.34 -6.05 16.03
C GLU A 39 -18.35 -4.91 16.31
N HIS A 40 -17.04 -5.13 16.11
CA HIS A 40 -16.01 -4.11 16.22
C HIS A 40 -15.55 -3.53 14.88
N TRP A 41 -15.95 -4.16 13.77
CA TRP A 41 -15.57 -3.74 12.42
C TRP A 41 -16.67 -2.93 11.77
N CYS A 42 -16.30 -1.80 11.18
CA CYS A 42 -17.17 -0.98 10.37
C CYS A 42 -16.70 -0.92 8.92
N GLN A 43 -17.64 -0.56 8.04
CA GLN A 43 -17.38 -0.36 6.63
C GLN A 43 -17.76 1.06 6.20
N LYS A 44 -16.94 1.64 5.32
CA LYS A 44 -17.20 2.94 4.69
C LYS A 44 -16.95 2.83 3.19
N LEU A 45 -17.92 3.30 2.41
CA LEU A 45 -17.82 3.32 0.95
C LEU A 45 -17.43 4.71 0.49
N ILE A 46 -16.34 4.81 -0.28
CA ILE A 46 -15.88 6.06 -0.86
C ILE A 46 -15.99 5.93 -2.37
N HIS A 47 -16.94 6.66 -2.96
CA HIS A 47 -17.13 6.65 -4.41
C HIS A 47 -16.09 7.54 -5.08
N SER A 48 -15.44 7.02 -6.11
CA SER A 48 -14.46 7.75 -6.90
C SER A 48 -14.54 7.28 -8.35
N SER A 49 -14.64 8.21 -9.30
CA SER A 49 -14.73 7.90 -10.73
C SER A 49 -13.63 6.96 -11.24
N ASN A 50 -12.48 6.96 -10.56
CA ASN A 50 -11.40 6.00 -10.75
C ASN A 50 -10.84 5.62 -9.38
N CYS A 51 -11.16 4.40 -8.90
CA CYS A 51 -10.62 3.92 -7.63
C CYS A 51 -9.14 3.58 -7.77
N LYS A 52 -8.28 4.47 -7.29
CA LYS A 52 -6.83 4.23 -7.20
C LYS A 52 -6.53 3.58 -5.86
N LEU A 53 -6.01 2.35 -5.88
CA LEU A 53 -5.69 1.57 -4.67
C LEU A 53 -4.86 2.36 -3.65
N GLN A 54 -3.84 3.09 -4.10
CA GLN A 54 -3.01 3.91 -3.21
C GLN A 54 -3.81 5.01 -2.50
N LYS A 55 -4.71 5.70 -3.22
CA LYS A 55 -5.59 6.73 -2.61
C LYS A 55 -6.61 6.09 -1.68
N CYS A 56 -7.19 4.97 -2.07
CA CYS A 56 -8.13 4.21 -1.25
C CYS A 56 -7.48 3.77 0.07
N PHE A 57 -6.27 3.21 -0.01
CA PHE A 57 -5.48 2.84 1.17
C PHE A 57 -5.15 4.05 2.03
N GLN A 58 -4.68 5.16 1.43
CA GLN A 58 -4.35 6.37 2.18
C GLN A 58 -5.56 6.96 2.92
N GLU A 59 -6.72 7.01 2.28
CA GLU A 59 -7.96 7.47 2.92
C GLU A 59 -8.40 6.52 4.04
N CYS A 60 -8.31 5.21 3.81
CA CYS A 60 -8.66 4.22 4.83
C CYS A 60 -7.71 4.18 6.01
N SER A 61 -6.43 4.48 5.80
CA SER A 61 -5.41 4.49 6.87
C SER A 61 -5.63 5.58 7.93
N LYS A 62 -6.55 6.53 7.66
CA LYS A 62 -7.00 7.53 8.65
C LYS A 62 -7.86 6.89 9.75
N GLU A 63 -8.49 5.76 9.47
CA GLU A 63 -9.28 5.01 10.44
C GLU A 63 -8.39 3.99 11.18
N PRO A 64 -8.71 3.61 12.43
CA PRO A 64 -7.95 2.63 13.19
C PRO A 64 -7.85 1.28 12.47
N TYR A 65 -6.62 0.88 12.15
CA TYR A 65 -6.30 -0.32 11.36
C TYR A 65 -7.07 -0.40 10.03
N GLY A 66 -7.45 0.74 9.46
CA GLY A 66 -8.25 0.78 8.25
C GLY A 66 -7.53 0.22 7.03
N ILE A 67 -8.25 -0.59 6.27
CA ILE A 67 -7.79 -1.25 5.04
C ILE A 67 -8.76 -0.88 3.93
N GLY A 68 -8.22 -0.38 2.82
CA GLY A 68 -8.99 -0.03 1.63
C GLY A 68 -8.79 -1.03 0.50
N GLU A 69 -9.88 -1.51 -0.08
CA GLU A 69 -9.89 -2.35 -1.28
C GLU A 69 -10.70 -1.64 -2.38
N CYS A 70 -10.20 -1.61 -3.61
CA CYS A 70 -10.93 -1.06 -4.75
C CYS A 70 -11.77 -2.14 -5.43
N LYS A 71 -13.05 -1.86 -5.65
CA LYS A 71 -13.92 -2.64 -6.53
C LYS A 71 -14.67 -1.66 -7.43
N ASP A 72 -14.41 -1.75 -8.73
CA ASP A 72 -14.87 -0.81 -9.75
C ASP A 72 -14.49 0.65 -9.40
N SER A 73 -15.48 1.55 -9.35
CA SER A 73 -15.36 2.96 -8.97
C SER A 73 -15.56 3.20 -7.47
N THR A 74 -15.43 2.17 -6.63
CA THR A 74 -15.72 2.28 -5.21
C THR A 74 -14.56 1.74 -4.38
N CYS A 75 -14.12 2.55 -3.42
CA CYS A 75 -13.19 2.15 -2.38
C CYS A 75 -13.97 1.61 -1.18
N PHE A 76 -13.76 0.35 -0.87
CA PHE A 76 -14.33 -0.37 0.27
C PHE A 76 -13.35 -0.28 1.43
N CYS A 77 -13.71 0.53 2.42
CA CYS A 77 -12.91 0.71 3.61
C CYS A 77 -13.43 -0.21 4.72
N THR A 78 -12.57 -1.01 5.32
CA THR A 78 -12.87 -1.83 6.51
C THR A 78 -11.93 -1.44 7.64
N TYR A 79 -12.47 -1.08 8.81
CA TYR A 79 -11.70 -0.53 9.92
C TYR A 79 -12.30 -0.90 11.28
N TYR A 80 -11.53 -0.78 12.36
CA TYR A 80 -12.05 -0.93 13.72
C TYR A 80 -12.77 0.35 14.15
N CYS A 81 -14.06 0.24 14.47
CA CYS A 81 -14.86 1.36 14.99
C CYS A 81 -15.20 1.23 16.47
N ARG A 82 -14.79 0.12 17.10
CA ARG A 82 -14.80 -0.08 18.54
C ARG A 82 -13.47 -0.71 18.93
N ASP A 83 -12.96 -0.32 20.09
CA ASP A 83 -11.72 -0.89 20.61
C ASP A 83 -11.87 -2.41 20.75
N PRO A 84 -10.94 -3.21 20.19
CA PRO A 84 -10.93 -4.65 20.45
C PRO A 84 -10.73 -4.88 21.96
N PRO A 85 -11.30 -5.96 22.53
CA PRO A 85 -11.04 -6.30 23.92
C PRO A 85 -9.51 -6.45 24.12
N THR A 86 -8.98 -5.68 25.07
CA THR A 86 -7.58 -5.70 25.51
C THR A 86 -7.27 -6.91 26.35
#